data_AF-A0A971XSY9-F1
#
_entry.id   AF-A0A971XSY9-F1
#
_cell.length_a   1.000
_cell.length_b   1.000
_cell.length_c   1.000
_cell.angle_alpha   90.00
_cell.angle_beta   90.00
_cell.angle_gamma   90.00
#
_symmetry.space_group_name_H-M   'P 1'
#
loop_
_entity.id
_entity.type
_entity.pdbx_description
1 polymer ?
#
loop_
_entity_poly.entity_id
_entity_poly.type
_entity_poly.pdbx_seq_one_letter_code
_entity_poly.pdbx_strand_id
1 'polypeptide(L)'
;MMSKVTLLNLSGPSPFNAGQATWVYHAGLHGTDLDSHCIGGIGLVFDAREELQAMLQGGLAGKLRSQAFFVDRGGRVIASTDPAWQQGDILELDSALLTLPKGTSASKLSVYRGNYAVVACSVSAGYREFKRSDGYSDDVIAVVIETLGEVLENRAVQALNMTTRRAPGASRENVLPVKAGSDGAELERFATFIAGGRIYALAACNVQEACSVNELIPSTPGGHPQSAGMLVRVTPTGRELLWVYNLAGLIDERHAAYVGNEIIVVCTGQQRIGLCVDALHSVGDYTALPLSAFTADPGRLTTQVIRTEDDSMIPVLDAAAMLRRVEARMTRPVAA
;
A
#
# COMPACT_ATOMS: atom_id res chain seq x y z
N MET A 1 22.85 -14.61 -40.95
CA MET A 1 21.70 -15.29 -40.31
C MET A 1 21.82 -15.03 -38.81
N MET A 2 20.92 -14.26 -38.21
CA MET A 2 21.03 -13.90 -36.78
C MET A 2 20.91 -15.17 -35.94
N SER A 3 21.98 -15.53 -35.21
CA SER A 3 21.98 -16.58 -34.20
C SER A 3 20.89 -16.28 -33.18
N LYS A 4 19.83 -17.09 -33.21
CA LYS A 4 18.66 -16.94 -32.34
C LYS A 4 19.07 -17.39 -30.93
N VAL A 5 19.51 -16.44 -30.11
CA VAL A 5 19.77 -16.70 -28.69
C VAL A 5 18.43 -17.03 -28.05
N THR A 6 18.28 -18.26 -27.59
CA THR A 6 17.08 -18.70 -26.87
C THR A 6 17.41 -18.69 -25.39
N LEU A 7 16.48 -18.20 -24.58
CA LEU A 7 16.60 -18.27 -23.13
C LEU A 7 15.81 -19.46 -22.64
N LEU A 8 16.47 -20.33 -21.90
CA LEU A 8 15.79 -21.20 -20.98
C LEU A 8 15.57 -20.40 -19.70
N ASN A 9 14.29 -20.24 -19.42
CA ASN A 9 13.66 -19.39 -18.42
C ASN A 9 14.21 -19.71 -17.01
N LEU A 10 13.88 -18.87 -16.02
CA LEU A 10 13.87 -19.18 -14.58
C LEU A 10 12.89 -20.34 -14.24
N SER A 11 12.67 -21.26 -15.18
CA SER A 11 11.73 -22.36 -15.08
C SER A 11 12.40 -23.54 -14.38
N GLY A 12 12.42 -23.47 -13.06
CA GLY A 12 12.68 -24.61 -12.20
C GLY A 12 14.15 -25.01 -12.03
N PRO A 13 14.40 -26.07 -11.25
CA PRO A 13 15.73 -26.52 -10.88
C PRO A 13 16.57 -26.86 -12.13
N SER A 14 17.69 -26.16 -12.32
CA SER A 14 18.61 -26.42 -13.44
C SER A 14 19.75 -27.35 -13.01
N PRO A 15 20.01 -28.46 -13.73
CA PRO A 15 21.18 -29.30 -13.46
C PRO A 15 22.50 -28.55 -13.67
N PHE A 16 22.47 -27.44 -14.44
CA PHE A 16 23.62 -26.59 -14.69
C PHE A 16 23.94 -25.61 -13.56
N ASN A 17 23.07 -25.51 -12.55
CA ASN A 17 23.27 -24.67 -11.36
C ASN A 17 22.85 -25.39 -10.07
N ALA A 18 23.33 -26.62 -9.87
CA ALA A 18 23.08 -27.43 -8.67
C ALA A 18 21.59 -27.57 -8.27
N GLY A 19 20.68 -27.56 -9.26
CA GLY A 19 19.24 -27.65 -9.02
C GLY A 19 18.59 -26.32 -8.59
N GLN A 20 19.28 -25.19 -8.69
CA GLN A 20 18.70 -23.87 -8.48
C GLN A 20 18.19 -23.27 -9.79
N ALA A 21 17.16 -22.43 -9.71
CA ALA A 21 16.65 -21.73 -10.89
C ALA A 21 17.64 -20.62 -11.27
N THR A 22 17.97 -20.54 -12.55
CA THR A 22 18.89 -19.53 -13.08
C THR A 22 18.57 -19.22 -14.53
N TRP A 23 19.10 -18.12 -15.04
CA TRP A 23 19.05 -17.81 -16.47
C TRP A 23 20.13 -18.55 -17.24
N VAL A 24 19.70 -19.24 -18.29
CA VAL A 24 20.58 -19.89 -19.25
C VAL A 24 20.34 -19.28 -20.63
N TYR A 25 21.37 -18.63 -21.16
CA TYR A 25 21.37 -18.13 -22.54
C TYR A 25 22.12 -19.12 -23.40
N HIS A 26 21.53 -19.55 -24.51
CA HIS A 26 22.23 -20.43 -25.43
C HIS A 26 22.08 -19.99 -26.88
N ALA A 27 23.11 -20.29 -27.68
CA ALA A 27 23.14 -20.02 -29.11
C ALA A 27 23.68 -21.24 -29.86
N GLY A 28 23.08 -21.54 -31.02
CA GLY A 28 23.63 -22.51 -31.95
C GLY A 28 24.90 -21.95 -32.61
N LEU A 29 25.93 -22.77 -32.71
CA LEU A 29 27.14 -22.49 -33.48
C LEU A 29 26.94 -23.08 -34.88
N HIS A 30 27.11 -22.27 -35.91
CA HIS A 30 26.92 -22.68 -37.30
C HIS A 30 28.25 -22.69 -38.03
N GLY A 31 28.44 -23.65 -38.94
CA GLY A 31 29.61 -23.69 -39.83
C GLY A 31 29.68 -22.45 -40.73
N THR A 32 30.88 -22.12 -41.22
CA THR A 32 31.13 -20.95 -42.07
C THR A 32 30.69 -21.14 -43.53
N ASP A 33 30.30 -22.35 -43.90
CA ASP A 33 29.89 -22.67 -45.27
C ASP A 33 28.47 -22.21 -45.57
N LEU A 34 28.19 -22.03 -46.88
CA LEU A 34 26.92 -21.56 -47.43
C LEU A 34 25.72 -22.40 -46.98
N ASP A 35 25.91 -23.69 -46.69
CA ASP A 35 24.91 -24.61 -46.12
C ASP A 35 25.03 -24.67 -44.59
N SER A 36 24.86 -23.53 -43.92
CA SER A 36 25.16 -23.29 -42.48
C SER A 36 24.36 -24.18 -41.50
N HIS A 37 24.70 -25.46 -41.44
CA HIS A 37 24.18 -26.41 -40.46
C HIS A 37 24.72 -26.09 -39.06
N CYS A 38 23.90 -26.36 -38.04
CA CYS A 38 24.29 -26.21 -36.65
C CYS A 38 25.33 -27.29 -36.30
N ILE A 39 26.55 -26.89 -35.97
CA ILE A 39 27.68 -27.76 -35.64
C ILE A 39 27.88 -27.92 -34.12
N GLY A 40 27.11 -27.19 -33.32
CA GLY A 40 27.20 -27.23 -31.87
C GLY A 40 26.42 -26.10 -31.21
N GLY A 41 26.67 -25.86 -29.93
CA GLY A 41 26.06 -24.76 -29.19
C GLY A 41 26.97 -24.22 -28.11
N ILE A 42 26.74 -22.97 -27.75
CA ILE A 42 27.31 -22.33 -26.57
C ILE A 42 26.18 -21.99 -25.60
N GLY A 43 26.42 -22.20 -24.31
CA GLY A 43 25.52 -21.82 -23.22
C GLY A 43 26.24 -20.95 -22.20
N LEU A 44 25.59 -19.89 -21.75
CA LEU A 44 25.98 -19.06 -20.62
C LEU A 44 24.99 -19.32 -19.49
N VAL A 45 25.50 -19.83 -18.38
CA VAL A 45 24.73 -20.13 -17.17
C VAL A 45 25.15 -19.12 -16.12
N PHE A 46 24.21 -18.32 -15.64
CA PHE A 46 24.48 -17.31 -14.61
C PHE A 46 24.43 -17.94 -13.22
N ASP A 47 25.19 -17.41 -12.27
CA ASP A 47 24.84 -17.56 -10.86
C ASP A 47 23.84 -16.47 -10.48
N ALA A 48 22.59 -16.68 -10.89
CA ALA A 48 21.57 -15.64 -10.77
C ALA A 48 21.30 -15.26 -9.30
N ARG A 49 21.45 -16.18 -8.34
CA ARG A 49 21.10 -15.91 -6.95
C ARG A 49 22.09 -14.92 -6.33
N GLU A 50 23.38 -15.25 -6.37
CA GLU A 50 24.41 -14.43 -5.73
C GLU A 50 24.50 -13.04 -6.37
N GLU A 51 24.49 -12.99 -7.71
CA GLU A 51 24.58 -11.73 -8.46
C GLU A 51 23.38 -10.82 -8.19
N LEU A 52 22.15 -11.35 -8.23
CA LEU A 52 20.96 -10.57 -7.92
C LEU A 52 20.91 -10.12 -6.46
N GLN A 53 21.33 -10.98 -5.53
CA GLN A 53 21.40 -10.62 -4.12
C GLN A 53 22.39 -9.47 -3.90
N ALA A 54 23.57 -9.52 -4.54
CA ALA A 54 24.54 -8.44 -4.50
C ALA A 54 23.98 -7.14 -5.07
N MET A 55 23.23 -7.20 -6.19
CA MET A 55 22.53 -6.04 -6.74
C MET A 55 21.52 -5.45 -5.75
N LEU A 56 20.71 -6.28 -5.09
CA LEU A 56 19.73 -5.83 -4.10
C LEU A 56 20.41 -5.19 -2.88
N GLN A 57 21.46 -5.81 -2.36
CA GLN A 57 22.24 -5.27 -1.24
C GLN A 57 22.90 -3.93 -1.59
N GLY A 58 23.48 -3.81 -2.79
CA GLY A 58 24.01 -2.55 -3.30
C GLY A 58 22.95 -1.47 -3.42
N GLY A 59 21.73 -1.82 -3.83
CA GLY A 59 20.61 -0.89 -3.98
C GLY A 59 20.01 -0.38 -2.66
N LEU A 60 20.14 -1.12 -1.56
CA LEU A 60 19.65 -0.72 -0.24
C LEU A 60 20.50 0.38 0.43
N ALA A 61 21.78 0.51 0.04
CA ALA A 61 22.70 1.54 0.52
C ALA A 61 22.72 1.73 2.05
N GLY A 62 22.55 0.65 2.83
CA GLY A 62 22.59 0.68 4.29
C GLY A 62 21.33 1.21 4.99
N LYS A 63 20.18 1.31 4.29
CA LYS A 63 18.90 1.60 4.94
C LYS A 63 18.56 0.56 5.99
N LEU A 64 18.61 0.97 7.26
CA LEU A 64 18.23 0.14 8.40
C LEU A 64 16.74 -0.20 8.30
N ARG A 65 16.37 -1.45 8.64
CA ARG A 65 14.98 -1.95 8.62
C ARG A 65 14.33 -2.04 7.23
N SER A 66 15.13 -2.06 6.17
CA SER A 66 14.66 -2.33 4.81
C SER A 66 15.08 -3.72 4.34
N GLN A 67 14.20 -4.35 3.57
CA GLN A 67 14.46 -5.60 2.84
C GLN A 67 14.17 -5.35 1.37
N ALA A 68 14.92 -6.00 0.50
CA ALA A 68 14.71 -5.91 -0.94
C ALA A 68 14.58 -7.30 -1.57
N PHE A 69 13.77 -7.36 -2.62
CA PHE A 69 13.44 -8.59 -3.32
C PHE A 69 13.43 -8.33 -4.83
N PHE A 70 13.77 -9.35 -5.59
CA PHE A 70 13.30 -9.49 -6.96
C PHE A 70 12.23 -10.58 -6.99
N VAL A 71 11.08 -10.27 -7.58
CA VAL A 71 9.97 -11.21 -7.73
C VAL A 71 9.45 -11.23 -9.17
N ASP A 72 8.79 -12.32 -9.54
CA ASP A 72 8.00 -12.37 -10.78
C ASP A 72 6.60 -11.76 -10.60
N ARG A 73 5.79 -11.77 -11.67
CA ARG A 73 4.40 -11.29 -11.66
C ARG A 73 3.47 -12.05 -10.71
N GLY A 74 3.82 -13.27 -10.33
CA GLY A 74 3.10 -14.08 -9.36
C GLY A 74 3.56 -13.87 -7.91
N GLY A 75 4.52 -12.96 -7.67
CA GLY A 75 5.12 -12.75 -6.36
C GLY A 75 6.12 -13.83 -5.96
N ARG A 76 6.54 -14.71 -6.88
CA ARG A 76 7.57 -15.71 -6.60
C ARG A 76 8.93 -15.03 -6.44
N VAL A 77 9.60 -15.31 -5.33
CA VAL A 77 10.91 -14.76 -5.02
C VAL A 77 11.96 -15.33 -5.98
N ILE A 78 12.63 -14.43 -6.70
CA ILE A 78 13.79 -14.72 -7.54
C ILE A 78 15.07 -14.55 -6.72
N ALA A 79 15.16 -13.47 -5.94
CA ALA A 79 16.23 -13.18 -4.99
C ALA A 79 15.74 -12.29 -3.83
N SER A 80 16.41 -12.35 -2.68
CA SER A 80 16.09 -11.54 -1.50
C SER A 80 17.36 -11.14 -0.75
N THR A 81 17.28 -10.04 -0.01
CA THR A 81 18.30 -9.65 0.98
C THR A 81 18.05 -10.24 2.36
N ASP A 82 16.86 -10.78 2.64
CA ASP A 82 16.53 -11.46 3.89
C ASP A 82 16.79 -12.97 3.72
N PRO A 83 17.75 -13.57 4.46
CA PRO A 83 18.09 -14.98 4.33
C PRO A 83 16.95 -15.94 4.73
N ALA A 84 15.91 -15.44 5.39
CA ALA A 84 14.72 -16.24 5.68
C ALA A 84 13.90 -16.59 4.42
N TRP A 85 14.14 -15.90 3.30
CA TRP A 85 13.45 -16.14 2.04
C TRP A 85 14.30 -16.97 1.07
N GLN A 86 13.69 -18.00 0.50
CA GLN A 86 14.30 -18.86 -0.50
C GLN A 86 13.74 -18.54 -1.89
N GLN A 87 14.52 -18.88 -2.92
CA GLN A 87 14.07 -18.78 -4.30
C GLN A 87 12.85 -19.68 -4.52
N GLY A 88 11.80 -19.13 -5.11
CA GLY A 88 10.52 -19.80 -5.38
C GLY A 88 9.44 -19.58 -4.31
N ASP A 89 9.80 -19.05 -3.13
CA ASP A 89 8.84 -18.68 -2.09
C ASP A 89 7.86 -17.62 -2.61
N ILE A 90 6.66 -17.54 -2.03
CA ILE A 90 5.65 -16.56 -2.40
C ILE A 90 5.71 -15.37 -1.45
N LEU A 91 6.14 -14.20 -1.96
CA LEU A 91 5.99 -12.95 -1.26
C LEU A 91 4.59 -12.40 -1.52
N GLU A 92 3.74 -12.43 -0.50
CA GLU A 92 2.40 -11.86 -0.59
C GLU A 92 2.47 -10.34 -0.75
N LEU A 93 2.04 -9.87 -1.93
CA LEU A 93 1.98 -8.46 -2.29
C LEU A 93 0.57 -8.11 -2.77
N ASP A 94 0.23 -6.83 -2.67
CA ASP A 94 -1.00 -6.33 -3.27
C ASP A 94 -0.97 -6.58 -4.79
N SER A 95 -2.04 -7.16 -5.33
CA SER A 95 -2.16 -7.44 -6.76
C SER A 95 -1.94 -6.21 -7.62
N ALA A 96 -2.32 -5.02 -7.15
CA ALA A 96 -2.12 -3.78 -7.88
C ALA A 96 -0.63 -3.50 -8.15
N LEU A 97 0.25 -3.84 -7.20
CA LEU A 97 1.70 -3.70 -7.34
C LEU A 97 2.27 -4.75 -8.32
N LEU A 98 1.73 -5.98 -8.28
CA LEU A 98 2.13 -7.05 -9.20
C LEU A 98 1.69 -6.80 -10.64
N THR A 99 0.62 -6.02 -10.86
CA THR A 99 0.07 -5.71 -12.19
C THR A 99 0.61 -4.42 -12.83
N LEU A 100 1.57 -3.74 -12.20
CA LEU A 100 2.12 -2.48 -12.71
C LEU A 100 2.68 -2.61 -14.15
N PRO A 101 2.47 -1.63 -15.05
CA PRO A 101 3.06 -1.67 -16.39
C PRO A 101 4.60 -1.71 -16.37
N LYS A 102 5.20 -2.25 -17.42
CA LYS A 102 6.67 -2.27 -17.58
C LYS A 102 7.27 -0.87 -17.46
N GLY A 103 8.40 -0.75 -16.77
CA GLY A 103 9.11 0.51 -16.57
C GLY A 103 8.40 1.50 -15.64
N THR A 104 7.34 1.09 -14.95
CA THR A 104 6.66 1.92 -13.96
C THR A 104 7.00 1.49 -12.54
N SER A 105 6.79 2.41 -11.60
CA SER A 105 7.02 2.20 -10.18
C SER A 105 5.85 2.73 -9.37
N ALA A 106 5.55 2.09 -8.25
CA ALA A 106 4.56 2.57 -7.30
C ALA A 106 4.98 2.22 -5.87
N SER A 107 4.40 2.89 -4.88
CA SER A 107 4.60 2.56 -3.47
C SER A 107 3.28 2.57 -2.72
N LYS A 108 3.16 1.69 -1.72
CA LYS A 108 1.96 1.55 -0.91
C LYS A 108 2.33 1.33 0.56
N LEU A 109 1.58 1.95 1.47
CA LEU A 109 1.63 1.58 2.88
C LEU A 109 0.85 0.27 3.07
N SER A 110 1.50 -0.73 3.63
CA SER A 110 0.92 -2.04 3.92
C SER A 110 1.27 -2.48 5.34
N VAL A 111 0.74 -3.63 5.73
CA VAL A 111 1.20 -4.35 6.92
C VAL A 111 2.07 -5.50 6.45
N TYR A 112 3.28 -5.58 6.98
CA TYR A 112 4.22 -6.67 6.72
C TYR A 112 4.69 -7.24 8.05
N ARG A 113 4.41 -8.53 8.30
CA ARG A 113 4.77 -9.23 9.55
C ARG A 113 4.41 -8.42 10.82
N GLY A 114 3.17 -7.93 10.90
CA GLY A 114 2.67 -7.16 12.06
C GLY A 114 3.17 -5.72 12.17
N ASN A 115 3.96 -5.23 11.21
CA ASN A 115 4.51 -3.88 11.20
C ASN A 115 3.92 -3.06 10.06
N TYR A 116 3.68 -1.76 10.28
CA TYR A 116 3.47 -0.82 9.19
C TYR A 116 4.74 -0.77 8.35
N ALA A 117 4.58 -0.97 7.05
CA ALA A 117 5.70 -0.98 6.13
C ALA A 117 5.35 -0.23 4.84
N VAL A 118 6.32 0.51 4.31
CA VAL A 118 6.24 1.03 2.94
C VAL A 118 6.75 -0.05 2.02
N VAL A 119 5.88 -0.51 1.11
CA VAL A 119 6.23 -1.44 0.04
C VAL A 119 6.34 -0.64 -1.24
N ALA A 120 7.54 -0.51 -1.79
CA ALA A 120 7.82 0.13 -3.06
C ALA A 120 8.14 -0.93 -4.11
N CYS A 121 7.59 -0.80 -5.30
CA CYS A 121 7.80 -1.71 -6.42
C CYS A 121 8.25 -0.92 -7.65
N SER A 122 9.16 -1.51 -8.42
CA SER A 122 9.54 -1.03 -9.76
C SER A 122 9.60 -2.20 -10.72
N VAL A 123 8.88 -2.09 -11.82
CA VAL A 123 8.84 -3.14 -12.85
C VAL A 123 9.94 -2.90 -13.87
N SER A 124 10.74 -3.93 -14.12
CA SER A 124 11.77 -3.88 -15.16
C SER A 124 11.21 -3.42 -16.51
N ALA A 125 11.99 -2.59 -17.22
CA ALA A 125 11.66 -2.07 -18.56
C ALA A 125 12.36 -2.87 -19.68
N GLY A 126 13.03 -3.97 -19.34
CA GLY A 126 14.00 -4.65 -20.19
C GLY A 126 15.42 -4.08 -20.04
N TYR A 127 16.40 -4.74 -20.66
CA TYR A 127 17.80 -4.31 -20.65
C TYR A 127 18.22 -3.73 -22.00
N ARG A 128 19.11 -2.74 -21.93
CA ARG A 128 19.41 -1.68 -22.90
C ARG A 128 19.56 -2.11 -24.38
N GLU A 129 20.04 -3.31 -24.68
CA GLU A 129 20.20 -3.82 -26.06
C GLU A 129 19.56 -5.20 -26.31
N PHE A 130 18.88 -5.80 -25.33
CA PHE A 130 18.42 -7.19 -25.41
C PHE A 130 16.92 -7.34 -25.13
N LYS A 131 16.24 -8.00 -26.06
CA LYS A 131 14.88 -8.58 -25.93
C LYS A 131 13.74 -7.60 -25.68
N ARG A 132 13.27 -6.99 -26.78
CA ARG A 132 11.95 -6.33 -26.84
C ARG A 132 11.01 -6.99 -27.85
N SER A 133 11.44 -8.02 -28.59
CA SER A 133 10.73 -8.48 -29.80
C SER A 133 10.89 -9.97 -30.15
N ASP A 134 11.58 -10.79 -29.34
CA ASP A 134 11.80 -12.22 -29.59
C ASP A 134 10.74 -13.14 -28.97
N GLY A 135 9.68 -12.57 -28.38
CA GLY A 135 8.59 -13.31 -27.72
C GLY A 135 8.87 -13.67 -26.25
N TYR A 136 10.01 -13.23 -25.70
CA TYR A 136 10.37 -13.42 -24.29
C TYR A 136 9.68 -12.40 -23.37
N SER A 137 9.07 -12.86 -22.27
CA SER A 137 8.41 -11.99 -21.29
C SER A 137 8.50 -12.53 -19.85
N ASP A 138 9.68 -12.43 -19.23
CA ASP A 138 9.83 -12.61 -17.79
C ASP A 138 10.04 -11.26 -17.11
N ASP A 139 8.95 -10.69 -16.64
CA ASP A 139 8.97 -9.40 -15.96
C ASP A 139 9.49 -9.60 -14.54
N VAL A 140 10.62 -8.96 -14.24
CA VAL A 140 11.15 -8.88 -12.88
C VAL A 140 10.64 -7.60 -12.23
N ILE A 141 10.13 -7.72 -11.02
CA ILE A 141 9.71 -6.61 -10.16
C ILE A 141 10.73 -6.48 -9.03
N ALA A 142 11.35 -5.32 -8.91
CA ALA A 142 12.14 -4.94 -7.75
C ALA A 142 11.20 -4.45 -6.64
N VAL A 143 11.28 -5.05 -5.45
CA VAL A 143 10.44 -4.71 -4.30
C VAL A 143 11.33 -4.29 -3.16
N VAL A 144 11.04 -3.16 -2.52
CA VAL A 144 11.66 -2.72 -1.27
C VAL A 144 10.59 -2.59 -0.21
N ILE A 145 10.80 -3.23 0.93
CA ILE A 145 9.93 -3.17 2.09
C ILE A 145 10.69 -2.48 3.22
N GLU A 146 10.25 -1.30 3.62
CA GLU A 146 10.78 -0.56 4.76
C GLU A 146 9.78 -0.63 5.92
N THR A 147 10.14 -1.30 7.01
CA THR A 147 9.29 -1.39 8.20
C THR A 147 9.46 -0.14 9.07
N LEU A 148 8.34 0.50 9.40
CA LEU A 148 8.27 1.76 10.15
C LEU A 148 8.14 1.50 11.65
N GLY A 149 7.26 0.58 12.03
CA GLY A 149 6.96 0.24 13.42
C GLY A 149 5.74 -0.68 13.54
N GLU A 150 5.46 -1.13 14.75
CA GLU A 150 4.38 -2.09 15.01
C GLU A 150 3.00 -1.48 14.71
N VAL A 151 2.10 -2.34 14.23
CA VAL A 151 0.70 -1.97 14.08
C VAL A 151 0.05 -2.00 15.45
N LEU A 152 -0.62 -0.91 15.83
CA LEU A 152 -1.54 -0.93 16.96
C LEU A 152 -2.77 -1.80 16.61
N GLU A 153 -2.67 -3.10 16.90
CA GLU A 153 -3.71 -4.09 16.59
C GLU A 153 -4.86 -4.14 17.61
N ASN A 154 -5.92 -4.85 17.21
CA ASN A 154 -7.25 -5.03 17.81
C ASN A 154 -7.35 -5.16 19.35
N ARG A 155 -6.32 -5.50 20.12
CA ARG A 155 -6.44 -5.62 21.59
C ARG A 155 -6.76 -4.29 22.27
N ALA A 156 -6.18 -3.18 21.79
CA ALA A 156 -6.53 -1.84 22.27
C ALA A 156 -7.95 -1.45 21.83
N VAL A 157 -8.30 -1.73 20.56
CA VAL A 157 -9.63 -1.47 19.97
C VAL A 157 -10.76 -2.25 20.67
N GLN A 158 -10.52 -3.51 21.03
CA GLN A 158 -11.47 -4.35 21.78
C GLN A 158 -11.62 -3.89 23.23
N ALA A 159 -10.53 -3.46 23.89
CA ALA A 159 -10.61 -2.87 25.23
C ALA A 159 -11.42 -1.55 25.22
N LEU A 160 -11.23 -0.71 24.19
CA LEU A 160 -11.99 0.53 23.97
C LEU A 160 -13.49 0.26 23.70
N ASN A 161 -13.81 -0.79 22.93
CA ASN A 161 -15.17 -1.24 22.66
C ASN A 161 -15.88 -1.84 23.89
N MET A 162 -15.14 -2.41 24.86
CA MET A 162 -15.72 -2.87 26.13
C MET A 162 -16.05 -1.72 27.09
N THR A 163 -15.25 -0.65 27.10
CA THR A 163 -15.50 0.53 27.93
C THR A 163 -16.63 1.44 27.41
N THR A 164 -16.96 1.37 26.12
CA THR A 164 -18.03 2.18 25.50
C THR A 164 -19.46 1.64 25.70
N ARG A 165 -19.63 0.49 26.37
CA ARG A 165 -20.95 0.00 26.84
C ARG A 165 -21.41 0.62 28.16
N ARG A 166 -20.81 1.72 28.63
CA ARG A 166 -21.28 2.45 29.82
C ARG A 166 -21.94 3.79 29.44
N ALA A 167 -23.11 3.96 30.06
CA ALA A 167 -24.10 5.04 30.05
C ALA A 167 -23.77 6.39 29.35
N PRO A 168 -24.77 7.00 28.67
CA PRO A 168 -24.63 8.35 28.13
C PRO A 168 -24.49 9.36 29.27
N GLY A 169 -23.40 10.15 29.26
CA GLY A 169 -23.22 11.28 30.18
C GLY A 169 -21.84 11.45 30.82
N ALA A 170 -20.87 10.56 30.58
CA ALA A 170 -19.50 10.77 31.07
C ALA A 170 -18.66 11.51 30.02
N SER A 171 -18.23 12.72 30.36
CA SER A 171 -17.23 13.48 29.61
C SER A 171 -15.98 12.62 29.38
N ARG A 172 -15.62 12.44 28.11
CA ARG A 172 -14.50 11.60 27.65
C ARG A 172 -13.18 12.38 27.72
N GLU A 173 -12.37 12.13 28.74
CA GLU A 173 -10.91 12.36 28.69
C GLU A 173 -10.21 11.00 28.77
N ASN A 174 -10.30 10.19 27.71
CA ASN A 174 -9.32 9.12 27.50
C ASN A 174 -8.15 9.72 26.72
N VAL A 175 -7.37 10.54 27.42
CA VAL A 175 -6.06 10.99 26.94
C VAL A 175 -5.12 9.82 27.20
N LEU A 176 -4.76 9.08 26.14
CA LEU A 176 -3.50 8.33 26.21
C LEU A 176 -2.41 9.36 26.52
N PRO A 177 -1.54 9.11 27.51
CA PRO A 177 -0.43 10.02 27.78
C PRO A 177 0.33 10.28 26.47
N VAL A 178 0.78 11.52 26.29
CA VAL A 178 1.48 12.02 25.11
C VAL A 178 2.93 12.29 25.51
N LYS A 179 3.89 11.59 24.88
CA LYS A 179 5.31 11.91 25.02
C LYS A 179 5.51 13.13 24.16
N ALA A 180 5.76 14.27 24.79
CA ALA A 180 6.47 15.34 24.13
C ALA A 180 7.76 14.74 23.57
N GLY A 181 7.88 14.71 22.23
CA GLY A 181 9.09 14.26 21.56
C GLY A 181 10.28 15.04 22.13
N SER A 182 11.31 14.33 22.56
CA SER A 182 12.56 14.91 23.07
C SER A 182 13.49 15.43 21.96
N ASP A 183 13.09 15.30 20.70
CA ASP A 183 13.71 15.97 19.56
C ASP A 183 12.74 17.04 19.07
N GLY A 184 13.22 18.23 18.75
CA GLY A 184 12.43 19.43 18.39
C GLY A 184 11.61 19.33 17.09
N ALA A 185 10.95 18.20 16.86
CA ALA A 185 9.94 17.98 15.85
C ALA A 185 8.65 18.68 16.26
N GLU A 186 8.07 19.40 15.30
CA GLU A 186 6.82 20.12 15.47
C GLU A 186 5.70 19.13 15.80
N LEU A 187 4.97 19.40 16.89
CA LEU A 187 3.80 18.61 17.27
C LEU A 187 2.60 19.14 16.50
N GLU A 188 1.95 18.26 15.75
CA GLU A 188 0.72 18.56 15.00
C GLU A 188 -0.47 17.88 15.65
N ARG A 189 -1.65 18.51 15.59
CA ARG A 189 -2.87 17.99 16.22
C ARG A 189 -3.61 17.05 15.28
N PHE A 190 -3.90 15.84 15.74
CA PHE A 190 -4.61 14.81 14.98
C PHE A 190 -5.82 14.28 15.74
N ALA A 191 -6.90 14.03 15.00
CA ALA A 191 -8.04 13.25 15.45
C ALA A 191 -7.84 11.78 15.06
N THR A 192 -7.88 10.88 16.05
CA THR A 192 -7.73 9.44 15.87
C THR A 192 -9.09 8.74 16.01
N PHE A 193 -9.28 7.68 15.23
CA PHE A 193 -10.54 6.95 15.13
C PHE A 193 -10.29 5.55 14.56
N ILE A 194 -11.30 4.68 14.63
CA ILE A 194 -11.24 3.30 14.16
C ILE A 194 -12.10 3.17 12.90
N ALA A 195 -11.57 2.59 11.84
CA ALA A 195 -12.30 2.25 10.63
C ALA A 195 -11.84 0.88 10.10
N GLY A 196 -12.77 0.00 9.74
CA GLY A 196 -12.43 -1.36 9.28
C GLY A 196 -11.60 -2.15 10.30
N GLY A 197 -11.85 -1.94 11.60
CA GLY A 197 -11.15 -2.61 12.70
C GLY A 197 -9.71 -2.13 12.93
N ARG A 198 -9.31 -0.97 12.39
CA ARG A 198 -7.95 -0.44 12.53
C ARG A 198 -7.97 1.03 12.92
N ILE A 199 -6.96 1.47 13.67
CA ILE A 199 -6.82 2.89 14.03
C ILE A 199 -6.20 3.69 12.89
N TYR A 200 -6.78 4.87 12.65
CA TYR A 200 -6.32 5.88 11.69
C TYR A 200 -6.33 7.25 12.34
N ALA A 201 -5.66 8.20 11.70
CA ALA A 201 -5.62 9.59 12.09
C ALA A 201 -6.01 10.52 10.93
N LEU A 202 -6.56 11.68 11.27
CA LEU A 202 -6.76 12.83 10.37
C LEU A 202 -6.19 14.07 11.04
N ALA A 203 -5.58 14.96 10.26
CA ALA A 203 -5.18 16.27 10.78
C ALA A 203 -6.41 16.99 11.34
N ALA A 204 -6.34 17.45 12.59
CA ALA A 204 -7.48 18.00 13.30
C ALA A 204 -8.02 19.27 12.62
N CYS A 205 -7.18 20.01 11.89
CA CYS A 205 -7.60 21.16 11.08
C CYS A 205 -8.57 20.80 9.94
N ASN A 206 -8.59 19.53 9.51
CA ASN A 206 -9.52 19.03 8.49
C ASN A 206 -10.78 18.42 9.11
N VAL A 207 -10.87 18.28 10.44
CA VAL A 207 -12.03 17.68 11.12
C VAL A 207 -12.90 18.79 11.70
N GLN A 208 -14.14 18.91 11.20
CA GLN A 208 -15.07 19.93 11.64
C GLN A 208 -15.83 19.50 12.90
N GLU A 209 -16.38 18.29 12.88
CA GLU A 209 -17.19 17.74 13.96
C GLU A 209 -17.32 16.21 13.82
N ALA A 210 -17.84 15.56 14.86
CA ALA A 210 -18.24 14.17 14.81
C ALA A 210 -19.68 14.01 15.31
N CYS A 211 -20.43 13.11 14.71
CA CYS A 211 -21.84 12.88 15.02
C CYS A 211 -22.21 11.40 14.92
N SER A 212 -23.34 11.04 15.48
CA SER A 212 -23.80 9.65 15.47
C SER A 212 -24.29 9.25 14.07
N VAL A 213 -24.08 7.98 13.70
CA VAL A 213 -24.71 7.40 12.49
C VAL A 213 -26.24 7.46 12.53
N ASN A 214 -26.86 7.61 13.70
CA ASN A 214 -28.31 7.76 13.80
C ASN A 214 -28.85 9.05 13.17
N GLU A 215 -27.97 10.04 12.91
CA GLU A 215 -28.31 11.26 12.16
C GLU A 215 -28.28 11.06 10.64
N LEU A 216 -27.81 9.89 10.19
CA LEU A 216 -27.70 9.56 8.78
C LEU A 216 -29.08 9.33 8.18
N ILE A 217 -29.38 10.05 7.11
CA ILE A 217 -30.56 9.81 6.28
C ILE A 217 -30.13 8.82 5.18
N PRO A 218 -30.71 7.60 5.13
CA PRO A 218 -30.39 6.64 4.08
C PRO A 218 -30.69 7.22 2.70
N SER A 219 -29.77 7.02 1.75
CA SER A 219 -30.01 7.44 0.36
C SER A 219 -31.02 6.51 -0.33
N THR A 220 -31.88 7.08 -1.16
CA THR A 220 -32.82 6.32 -1.99
C THR A 220 -32.11 5.50 -3.06
N PRO A 221 -32.72 4.39 -3.55
CA PRO A 221 -32.22 3.66 -4.72
C PRO A 221 -32.09 4.61 -5.92
N GLY A 222 -30.90 4.68 -6.53
CA GLY A 222 -30.57 5.67 -7.57
C GLY A 222 -29.86 6.94 -7.07
N GLY A 223 -29.56 7.02 -5.77
CA GLY A 223 -28.71 8.06 -5.17
C GLY A 223 -27.22 7.92 -5.51
N HIS A 224 -26.38 8.68 -4.82
CA HIS A 224 -24.95 8.76 -5.09
C HIS A 224 -24.28 7.37 -5.01
N PRO A 225 -23.56 6.90 -6.05
CA PRO A 225 -22.90 5.61 -6.02
C PRO A 225 -21.99 5.49 -4.78
N GLN A 226 -22.15 4.41 -4.02
CA GLN A 226 -21.34 4.10 -2.83
C GLN A 226 -21.46 5.08 -1.65
N SER A 227 -22.43 6.01 -1.63
CA SER A 227 -22.74 6.78 -0.42
C SER A 227 -23.46 5.89 0.59
N ALA A 228 -23.09 6.00 1.87
CA ALA A 228 -23.83 5.38 2.97
C ALA A 228 -25.15 6.12 3.25
N GLY A 229 -25.18 7.42 2.95
CA GLY A 229 -26.35 8.27 3.17
C GLY A 229 -26.04 9.75 3.04
N MET A 230 -26.93 10.57 3.58
CA MET A 230 -26.80 12.01 3.67
C MET A 230 -26.94 12.48 5.10
N LEU A 231 -26.26 13.58 5.42
CA LEU A 231 -26.32 14.25 6.70
C LEU A 231 -26.82 15.68 6.48
N VAL A 232 -27.80 16.10 7.27
CA VAL A 232 -28.35 17.47 7.20
C VAL A 232 -27.73 18.29 8.32
N ARG A 233 -27.15 19.44 7.96
CA ARG A 233 -26.60 20.39 8.91
C ARG A 233 -27.37 21.70 8.88
N VAL A 234 -27.70 22.19 10.07
CA VAL A 234 -28.29 23.52 10.22
C VAL A 234 -27.15 24.50 10.35
N THR A 235 -26.99 25.36 9.36
CA THR A 235 -26.02 26.46 9.37
C THR A 235 -26.76 27.78 9.62
N PRO A 236 -26.05 28.86 10.00
CA PRO A 236 -26.67 30.19 10.11
C PRO A 236 -27.34 30.67 8.81
N THR A 237 -26.93 30.12 7.66
CA THR A 237 -27.42 30.49 6.32
C THR A 237 -28.48 29.53 5.77
N GLY A 238 -28.84 28.46 6.49
CA GLY A 238 -29.89 27.53 6.07
C GLY A 238 -29.60 26.07 6.44
N ARG A 239 -29.97 25.16 5.53
CA ARG A 239 -29.65 23.73 5.66
C ARG A 239 -28.62 23.35 4.62
N GLU A 240 -27.59 22.66 5.06
CA GLU A 240 -26.58 22.07 4.22
C GLU A 240 -26.75 20.56 4.19
N LEU A 241 -26.51 19.97 3.02
CA LEU A 241 -26.58 18.54 2.79
C LEU A 241 -25.18 18.02 2.53
N LEU A 242 -24.71 17.10 3.37
CA LEU A 242 -23.40 16.46 3.25
C LEU A 242 -23.58 15.00 2.85
N TRP A 243 -22.87 14.58 1.81
CA TRP A 243 -22.78 13.16 1.45
C TRP A 243 -21.88 12.43 2.44
N VAL A 244 -22.33 11.28 2.90
CA VAL A 244 -21.60 10.44 3.84
C VAL A 244 -21.14 9.17 3.15
N TYR A 245 -19.86 8.84 3.32
CA TYR A 245 -19.21 7.68 2.71
C TYR A 245 -18.69 6.73 3.76
N ASN A 246 -18.73 5.44 3.47
CA ASN A 246 -18.08 4.43 4.30
C ASN A 246 -16.55 4.51 4.15
N LEU A 247 -15.84 4.95 5.20
CA LEU A 247 -14.39 5.11 5.14
C LEU A 247 -13.65 3.79 4.96
N ALA A 248 -14.11 2.72 5.64
CA ALA A 248 -13.50 1.41 5.50
C ALA A 248 -13.56 0.93 4.04
N GLY A 249 -14.70 1.15 3.37
CA GLY A 249 -14.90 0.86 1.93
C GLY A 249 -14.13 1.78 0.96
N LEU A 250 -13.79 3.00 1.40
CA LEU A 250 -12.89 3.88 0.63
C LEU A 250 -11.44 3.39 0.70
N ILE A 251 -11.00 2.89 1.86
CA ILE A 251 -9.66 2.34 2.09
C ILE A 251 -9.51 0.96 1.44
N ASP A 252 -10.45 0.06 1.69
CA ASP A 252 -10.49 -1.32 1.21
C ASP A 252 -11.91 -1.70 0.77
N GLU A 253 -12.08 -1.97 -0.52
CA GLU A 253 -13.38 -2.25 -1.14
C GLU A 253 -14.09 -3.47 -0.54
N ARG A 254 -13.36 -4.39 0.08
CA ARG A 254 -13.95 -5.55 0.78
C ARG A 254 -14.87 -5.14 1.93
N HIS A 255 -14.68 -3.93 2.49
CA HIS A 255 -15.48 -3.41 3.58
C HIS A 255 -16.63 -2.49 3.09
N ALA A 256 -16.88 -2.39 1.78
CA ALA A 256 -17.86 -1.44 1.23
C ALA A 256 -19.28 -1.59 1.79
N ALA A 257 -19.71 -2.81 2.14
CA ALA A 257 -21.04 -3.10 2.65
C ALA A 257 -21.26 -2.75 4.14
N TYR A 258 -20.18 -2.50 4.90
CA TYR A 258 -20.27 -2.24 6.34
C TYR A 258 -20.39 -0.73 6.61
N VAL A 259 -21.40 -0.31 7.39
CA VAL A 259 -21.53 1.09 7.81
C VAL A 259 -21.13 1.20 9.28
N GLY A 260 -20.14 2.04 9.57
CA GLY A 260 -19.67 2.32 10.93
C GLY A 260 -20.70 3.03 11.81
N ASN A 261 -20.40 3.20 13.10
CA ASN A 261 -21.34 3.71 14.10
C ASN A 261 -21.28 5.24 14.30
N GLU A 262 -20.18 5.86 13.86
CA GLU A 262 -19.91 7.28 14.04
C GLU A 262 -19.61 7.91 12.69
N ILE A 263 -19.85 9.20 12.54
CA ILE A 263 -19.55 9.97 11.33
C ILE A 263 -18.60 11.09 11.70
N ILE A 264 -17.51 11.22 10.94
CA ILE A 264 -16.59 12.37 11.02
C ILE A 264 -16.88 13.28 9.84
N VAL A 265 -17.15 14.55 10.10
CA VAL A 265 -17.28 15.57 9.05
C VAL A 265 -15.90 16.14 8.75
N VAL A 266 -15.44 15.91 7.53
CA VAL A 266 -14.14 16.36 7.04
C VAL A 266 -14.31 17.52 6.08
N CYS A 267 -13.47 18.54 6.22
CA CYS A 267 -13.45 19.72 5.37
C CYS A 267 -12.07 19.88 4.72
N THR A 268 -12.05 20.09 3.40
CA THR A 268 -10.85 20.48 2.65
C THR A 268 -11.19 21.65 1.74
N GLY A 269 -10.72 22.84 2.10
CA GLY A 269 -11.08 24.07 1.39
C GLY A 269 -12.58 24.37 1.55
N GLN A 270 -13.33 24.34 0.46
CA GLN A 270 -14.79 24.56 0.46
C GLN A 270 -15.61 23.26 0.46
N GLN A 271 -14.96 22.11 0.23
CA GLN A 271 -15.65 20.84 0.10
C GLN A 271 -15.74 20.15 1.46
N ARG A 272 -16.92 19.61 1.75
CA ARG A 272 -17.23 18.91 3.00
C ARG A 272 -17.91 17.59 2.72
N ILE A 273 -17.45 16.54 3.40
CA ILE A 273 -18.01 15.20 3.32
C ILE A 273 -18.10 14.58 4.71
N GLY A 274 -19.06 13.67 4.88
CA GLY A 274 -19.10 12.79 6.04
C GLY A 274 -18.35 11.49 5.76
N LEU A 275 -17.67 10.95 6.76
CA LEU A 275 -17.00 9.65 6.74
C LEU A 275 -17.55 8.79 7.87
N CYS A 276 -18.27 7.71 7.54
CA CYS A 276 -18.64 6.70 8.54
C CYS A 276 -17.39 5.95 8.99
N VAL A 277 -17.19 5.90 10.30
CA VAL A 277 -16.11 5.20 11.00
C VAL A 277 -16.70 4.30 12.08
N ASP A 278 -15.96 3.28 12.50
CA ASP A 278 -16.43 2.29 13.46
C ASP A 278 -16.61 2.90 14.85
N ALA A 279 -15.66 3.73 15.27
CA ALA A 279 -15.66 4.44 16.55
C ALA A 279 -14.67 5.61 16.55
N LEU A 280 -14.96 6.64 17.35
CA LEU A 280 -14.02 7.72 17.67
C LEU A 280 -13.04 7.26 18.77
N HIS A 281 -11.81 7.75 18.74
CA HIS A 281 -10.79 7.45 19.75
C HIS A 281 -10.41 8.68 20.58
N SER A 282 -9.53 9.54 20.07
CA SER A 282 -9.04 10.73 20.80
C SER A 282 -8.54 11.82 19.86
N VAL A 283 -8.40 13.05 20.38
CA VAL A 283 -7.67 14.14 19.70
C VAL A 283 -6.44 14.46 20.53
N GLY A 284 -5.28 14.49 19.89
CA GLY A 284 -4.01 14.74 20.58
C GLY A 284 -2.97 15.35 19.66
N ASP A 285 -1.86 15.77 20.26
CA ASP A 285 -0.71 16.33 19.55
C ASP A 285 0.34 15.23 19.37
N TYR A 286 0.80 15.03 18.14
CA TYR A 286 1.70 13.93 17.78
C TYR A 286 2.83 14.41 16.88
N THR A 287 3.96 13.72 16.93
CA THR A 287 5.00 13.84 15.93
C THR A 287 4.59 13.05 14.69
N ALA A 288 4.45 13.76 13.57
CA ALA A 288 4.17 13.15 12.28
C ALA A 288 5.47 12.84 11.54
N LEU A 289 5.58 11.63 11.01
CA LEU A 289 6.70 11.19 10.18
C LEU A 289 6.21 11.04 8.74
N PRO A 290 6.78 11.77 7.78
CA PRO A 290 6.40 11.63 6.39
C PRO A 290 6.78 10.24 5.90
N LEU A 291 5.90 9.62 5.12
CA LEU A 291 6.25 8.38 4.47
C LEU A 291 7.15 8.67 3.27
N SER A 292 8.32 8.04 3.25
CA SER A 292 9.34 8.18 2.21
C SER A 292 8.76 8.19 0.79
N ALA A 293 9.20 9.15 -0.04
CA ALA A 293 8.68 9.47 -1.37
C ALA A 293 9.07 8.46 -2.48
N PHE A 294 9.08 7.16 -2.18
CA PHE A 294 9.60 6.14 -3.10
C PHE A 294 8.84 6.01 -4.44
N THR A 295 7.69 6.65 -4.58
CA THR A 295 7.13 7.19 -5.83
C THR A 295 5.84 7.91 -5.48
N ALA A 296 5.57 9.05 -6.11
CA ALA A 296 4.32 9.78 -5.95
C ALA A 296 3.16 8.97 -6.54
N ASP A 297 2.46 8.18 -5.73
CA ASP A 297 1.16 7.65 -6.09
C ASP A 297 0.09 8.72 -5.77
N PRO A 298 -0.52 9.38 -6.78
CA PRO A 298 -1.54 10.38 -6.56
C PRO A 298 -2.83 9.82 -5.92
N GLY A 299 -3.01 8.49 -5.90
CA GLY A 299 -4.11 7.78 -5.24
C GLY A 299 -3.82 7.36 -3.79
N ARG A 300 -2.65 7.70 -3.26
CA ARG A 300 -2.23 7.35 -1.91
C ARG A 300 -3.08 8.06 -0.86
N LEU A 301 -3.83 7.27 -0.08
CA LEU A 301 -4.68 7.79 0.99
C LEU A 301 -3.92 8.12 2.28
N THR A 302 -2.70 7.61 2.45
CA THR A 302 -1.91 7.81 3.67
C THR A 302 -0.55 8.39 3.31
N THR A 303 -0.29 9.64 3.69
CA THR A 303 0.95 10.36 3.35
C THR A 303 1.95 10.38 4.50
N GLN A 304 1.47 10.21 5.74
CA GLN A 304 2.27 10.28 6.94
C GLN A 304 1.83 9.22 7.95
N VAL A 305 2.65 8.99 8.96
CA VAL A 305 2.32 8.18 10.14
C VAL A 305 2.64 8.98 11.39
N ILE A 306 1.76 8.97 12.39
CA ILE A 306 2.07 9.53 13.70
C ILE A 306 2.61 8.43 14.61
N ARG A 307 3.54 8.80 15.48
CA ARG A 307 4.11 7.91 16.50
C ARG A 307 3.45 8.16 17.86
N THR A 308 3.02 7.09 18.53
CA THR A 308 2.49 7.13 19.90
C THR A 308 3.60 6.88 20.93
N GLU A 309 3.31 7.02 22.23
CA GLU A 309 4.32 6.90 23.30
C GLU A 309 5.01 5.54 23.42
N ASP A 310 4.28 4.50 23.05
CA ASP A 310 4.66 3.10 23.04
C ASP A 310 5.37 2.70 21.73
N ASP A 311 5.80 3.67 20.93
CA ASP A 311 6.40 3.50 19.59
C ASP A 311 5.48 2.83 18.55
N SER A 312 4.19 2.63 18.88
CA SER A 312 3.19 2.22 17.90
C SER A 312 2.98 3.34 16.86
N MET A 313 2.64 2.94 15.63
CA MET A 313 2.46 3.88 14.52
C MET A 313 0.99 3.92 14.10
N ILE A 314 0.43 5.11 13.85
CA ILE A 314 -0.93 5.29 13.35
C ILE A 314 -0.88 5.97 11.97
N PRO A 315 -1.48 5.39 10.93
CA PRO A 315 -1.54 5.97 9.59
C PRO A 315 -2.41 7.24 9.56
N VAL A 316 -1.86 8.33 9.02
CA VAL A 316 -2.57 9.59 8.81
C VAL A 316 -3.19 9.62 7.42
N LEU A 317 -4.51 9.67 7.36
CA LEU A 317 -5.26 9.80 6.12
C LEU A 317 -5.17 11.23 5.57
N ASP A 318 -4.93 11.34 4.27
CA ASP A 318 -4.92 12.60 3.55
C ASP A 318 -6.35 12.95 3.12
N ALA A 319 -6.89 14.01 3.72
CA ALA A 319 -8.26 14.44 3.49
C ALA A 319 -8.54 14.80 2.01
N ALA A 320 -7.58 15.44 1.34
CA ALA A 320 -7.74 15.82 -0.06
C ALA A 320 -7.67 14.60 -0.99
N ALA A 321 -6.83 13.62 -0.68
CA ALA A 321 -6.74 12.36 -1.41
C ALA A 321 -8.02 11.52 -1.26
N MET A 322 -8.61 11.48 -0.06
CA MET A 322 -9.91 10.83 0.15
C MET A 322 -11.00 11.48 -0.71
N LEU A 323 -11.04 12.81 -0.75
CA LEU A 323 -12.03 13.53 -1.54
C LEU A 323 -11.87 13.28 -3.04
N ARG A 324 -10.64 13.35 -3.57
CA ARG A 324 -10.36 12.99 -4.97
C ARG A 324 -10.78 11.56 -5.30
N ARG A 325 -10.59 10.62 -4.37
CA ARG A 325 -10.97 9.21 -4.56
C ARG A 325 -12.48 9.02 -4.58
N VAL A 326 -13.20 9.78 -3.75
CA VAL A 326 -14.66 9.86 -3.79
C VAL A 326 -15.11 10.40 -5.16
N GLU A 327 -14.58 11.53 -5.61
CA GLU A 327 -14.89 12.14 -6.92
C GLU A 327 -14.59 11.21 -8.11
N ALA A 328 -13.45 10.52 -8.09
CA ALA A 328 -13.08 9.55 -9.13
C ALA A 328 -14.05 8.35 -9.21
N ARG A 329 -14.62 7.96 -8.07
CA ARG A 329 -15.65 6.90 -8.01
C ARG A 329 -17.02 7.40 -8.51
N MET A 330 -17.29 8.70 -8.47
CA MET A 330 -18.50 9.30 -9.07
C MET A 330 -18.50 9.24 -10.59
N THR A 331 -17.32 9.36 -11.20
CA THR A 331 -17.14 9.50 -12.65
C THR A 331 -17.00 8.16 -13.37
N ARG A 332 -16.90 7.04 -12.64
CA ARG A 332 -16.95 5.69 -13.24
C ARG A 332 -18.39 5.37 -13.68
N PRO A 333 -18.64 5.07 -14.96
CA PRO A 333 -19.96 4.61 -15.39
C PRO A 333 -20.29 3.31 -14.64
N VAL A 334 -21.50 3.23 -14.10
CA VAL A 334 -22.05 2.00 -13.54
C VAL A 334 -22.07 0.99 -14.68
N ALA A 335 -21.24 -0.06 -14.58
CA ALA A 335 -21.31 -1.17 -15.53
C ALA A 335 -22.71 -1.78 -15.42
N ALA A 336 -23.45 -1.71 -16.53
CA ALA A 336 -24.79 -2.28 -16.67
C ALA A 336 -24.74 -3.81 -16.66
#